data_AF-A0A7X9EEI1-F1
#
_entry.id   AF-A0A7X9EEI1-F1
#
_cell.length_a   1.000
_cell.length_b   1.000
_cell.length_c   1.000
_cell.angle_alpha   90.00
_cell.angle_beta   90.00
_cell.angle_gamma   90.00
#
_symmetry.space_group_name_H-M   'P 1'
#
loop_
_entity.id
_entity.type
_entity.pdbx_description
1 polymer ?
#
loop_
_entity_poly.entity_id
_entity_poly.type
_entity_poly.pdbx_seq_one_letter_code
_entity_poly.pdbx_strand_id
1 'polypeptide(L)'
;EDFSGEEEYFEILTEPADFSDLRKALESKGYNFLQAEVQMVPQTTTTLTDPKQVEQMNKLIDNIEDLDDVQNVYHNWEENE
;
A
#
# COMPACT_ATOMS: atom_id res chain seq x y z
N GLU A 1 -13.31 -5.75 -1.78
CA GLU A 1 -13.39 -4.69 -0.76
C GLU A 1 -13.18 -5.32 0.60
N ASP A 2 -12.46 -4.64 1.49
CA ASP A 2 -12.14 -5.14 2.83
C ASP A 2 -12.17 -3.99 3.85
N PHE A 3 -12.38 -4.34 5.12
CA PHE A 3 -12.45 -3.40 6.23
C PHE A 3 -11.76 -4.00 7.46
N SER A 4 -10.67 -3.36 7.89
CA SER A 4 -9.88 -3.73 9.06
C SER A 4 -9.92 -2.62 10.10
N GLY A 5 -10.04 -3.01 11.37
CA GLY A 5 -10.01 -2.09 12.51
C GLY A 5 -8.73 -2.34 13.30
N GLU A 6 -7.82 -1.39 13.26
CA GLU A 6 -6.61 -1.36 14.07
C GLU A 6 -6.88 -0.61 15.39
N GLU A 7 -5.93 -0.66 16.34
CA GLU A 7 -6.13 -0.06 17.66
C GLU A 7 -6.38 1.47 17.60
N GLU A 8 -5.81 2.16 16.61
CA GLU A 8 -5.85 3.62 16.49
C GLU A 8 -6.54 4.15 15.22
N TYR A 9 -6.79 3.28 14.23
CA TYR A 9 -7.39 3.69 12.94
C TYR A 9 -8.21 2.58 12.30
N PHE A 10 -9.01 2.97 11.31
CA PHE A 10 -9.71 2.03 10.43
C PHE A 10 -9.08 2.07 9.05
N GLU A 11 -8.82 0.90 8.48
CA GLU A 11 -8.38 0.75 7.11
C GLU A 11 -9.54 0.22 6.26
N ILE A 12 -9.72 0.84 5.09
CA ILE A 12 -10.80 0.52 4.16
C ILE A 12 -10.21 0.34 2.77
N LEU A 13 -10.35 -0.87 2.23
CA LEU A 13 -9.93 -1.23 0.89
C LEU A 13 -11.15 -1.31 -0.01
N THR A 14 -11.18 -0.50 -1.07
CA THR A 14 -12.26 -0.50 -2.06
C THR A 14 -11.66 -0.58 -3.47
N GLU A 15 -12.51 -0.78 -4.46
CA GLU A 15 -12.08 -0.71 -5.85
C GLU A 15 -11.65 0.73 -6.19
N PRO A 16 -10.61 0.91 -7.03
CA PRO A 16 -10.16 2.24 -7.46
C PRO A 16 -11.27 3.09 -8.09
N ALA A 17 -12.26 2.46 -8.72
CA ALA A 17 -13.40 3.13 -9.34
C ALA A 17 -14.31 3.80 -8.30
N ASP A 18 -14.46 3.19 -7.13
CA ASP A 18 -15.37 3.64 -6.06
C ASP A 18 -14.67 4.56 -5.04
N PHE A 19 -13.34 4.63 -5.07
CA PHE A 19 -12.52 5.43 -4.15
C PHE A 19 -12.98 6.88 -3.99
N SER A 20 -13.22 7.58 -5.11
CA SER A 20 -13.65 9.00 -5.09
C SER A 20 -14.97 9.18 -4.35
N ASP A 21 -15.92 8.30 -4.60
CA ASP A 21 -17.29 8.43 -4.10
C ASP A 21 -17.36 8.01 -2.63
N LEU A 22 -16.63 6.96 -2.25
CA LEU A 22 -16.48 6.53 -0.87
C LEU A 22 -15.81 7.61 -0.01
N ARG A 23 -14.71 8.20 -0.50
CA ARG A 23 -14.00 9.28 0.18
C ARG A 23 -14.92 10.46 0.45
N LYS A 24 -15.63 10.97 -0.57
CA LYS A 24 -16.57 12.09 -0.43
C LYS A 24 -17.71 11.76 0.54
N ALA A 25 -18.22 10.53 0.51
CA ALA A 25 -19.29 10.10 1.41
C ALA A 25 -18.85 10.09 2.88
N LEU A 26 -17.61 9.66 3.14
CA LEU A 26 -17.03 9.65 4.49
C LEU A 26 -16.62 11.05 4.96
N GLU A 27 -16.03 11.88 4.10
CA GLU A 27 -15.75 13.30 4.40
C GLU A 27 -17.05 14.04 4.75
N SER A 28 -18.13 13.80 4.01
CA SER A 28 -19.45 14.41 4.27
C SER A 28 -20.08 13.96 5.59
N LYS A 29 -19.68 12.79 6.12
CA LYS A 29 -20.08 12.30 7.44
C LYS A 29 -19.19 12.83 8.57
N GLY A 30 -18.14 13.60 8.24
CA GLY A 30 -17.24 14.22 9.21
C GLY A 30 -16.07 13.33 9.65
N TYR A 31 -15.77 12.26 8.90
CA TYR A 31 -14.57 11.46 9.17
C TYR A 31 -13.32 12.17 8.64
N ASN A 32 -12.24 12.12 9.42
CA ASN A 32 -10.93 12.61 9.01
C ASN A 32 -10.08 11.44 8.52
N PHE A 33 -9.45 11.62 7.37
CA PHE A 33 -8.55 10.63 6.78
C PHE A 33 -7.12 10.91 7.22
N LEU A 34 -6.45 9.90 7.76
CA LEU A 34 -5.00 9.92 7.96
C LEU A 34 -4.29 9.80 6.61
N GLN A 35 -4.73 8.85 5.79
CA GLN A 35 -4.24 8.59 4.44
C GLN A 35 -5.40 8.11 3.56
N ALA A 36 -5.42 8.55 2.31
CA ALA A 36 -6.42 8.13 1.33
C ALA A 36 -5.83 8.25 -0.07
N GLU A 37 -5.43 7.12 -0.64
CA GLU A 37 -4.81 7.06 -1.97
C GLU A 37 -5.18 5.77 -2.70
N VAL A 38 -5.06 5.82 -4.03
CA VAL A 38 -5.22 4.65 -4.88
C VAL A 38 -3.84 4.03 -5.07
N GLN A 39 -3.68 2.81 -4.57
CA GLN A 39 -2.45 2.05 -4.65
C GLN A 39 -2.69 0.63 -5.18
N MET A 40 -1.63 -0.01 -5.68
CA MET A 40 -1.72 -1.40 -6.11
C MET A 40 -1.46 -2.33 -4.91
N VAL A 41 -2.49 -3.04 -4.47
CA VAL A 41 -2.39 -4.01 -3.37
C VAL A 41 -2.24 -5.42 -3.95
N PRO A 42 -1.14 -6.14 -3.67
CA PRO A 42 -0.92 -7.48 -4.19
C PRO A 42 -1.90 -8.48 -3.58
N GLN A 43 -2.51 -9.34 -4.41
CA GLN A 43 -3.43 -10.39 -3.94
C GLN A 43 -2.70 -11.62 -3.38
N THR A 44 -1.45 -11.80 -3.78
CA THR A 44 -0.59 -12.92 -3.35
C THR A 44 0.78 -12.37 -2.98
N THR A 45 1.19 -12.60 -1.75
CA THR A 45 2.52 -12.23 -1.27
C THR A 45 3.54 -13.34 -1.50
N THR A 46 4.83 -13.02 -1.45
CA THR A 46 5.93 -13.99 -1.56
C THR A 46 7.02 -13.63 -0.58
N THR A 47 7.43 -14.57 0.26
CA THR A 47 8.51 -14.36 1.22
C THR A 47 9.86 -14.73 0.61
N LEU A 48 10.86 -13.85 0.75
CA LEU A 48 12.25 -14.15 0.44
C LEU A 48 12.95 -14.74 1.67
N THR A 49 13.49 -15.95 1.56
CA THR A 49 14.17 -16.65 2.67
C THR A 49 15.69 -16.65 2.55
N ASP A 50 16.23 -16.40 1.36
CA ASP A 50 17.66 -16.27 1.12
C ASP A 50 18.11 -14.83 1.46
N PRO A 51 19.01 -14.63 2.43
CA PRO A 51 19.50 -13.30 2.80
C PRO A 51 20.10 -12.52 1.64
N LYS A 52 20.69 -13.20 0.66
CA LYS A 52 21.24 -12.56 -0.53
C LYS A 52 20.15 -12.02 -1.44
N GLN A 53 19.02 -12.72 -1.57
CA GLN A 53 17.88 -12.26 -2.35
C GLN A 53 17.21 -11.06 -1.69
N VAL A 54 17.09 -11.08 -0.36
CA VAL A 54 16.62 -9.94 0.45
C VAL A 54 17.50 -8.71 0.20
N GLU A 55 18.82 -8.84 0.31
CA GLU A 55 19.76 -7.74 0.05
C GLU A 55 19.63 -7.19 -1.38
N GLN A 56 19.45 -8.08 -2.37
CA GLN A 56 19.27 -7.69 -3.77
C GLN A 56 17.93 -6.99 -4.01
N MET A 57 16.87 -7.45 -3.35
CA MET A 57 15.53 -6.86 -3.48
C MET A 57 15.49 -5.46 -2.86
N ASN A 58 16.06 -5.28 -1.67
CA ASN A 58 16.20 -3.96 -1.05
C ASN A 58 16.95 -2.99 -1.96
N LYS A 59 18.13 -3.39 -2.47
CA LYS A 59 18.89 -2.55 -3.40
C LYS A 59 18.10 -2.23 -4.67
N LEU A 60 17.30 -3.17 -5.17
CA LEU A 60 16.48 -2.93 -6.35
C LEU A 60 15.43 -1.86 -6.08
N ILE A 61 14.72 -1.96 -4.95
CA ILE A 61 13.72 -0.97 -4.53
C ILE A 61 14.39 0.40 -4.38
N ASP A 62 15.47 0.49 -3.60
CA ASP A 62 16.21 1.74 -3.36
C ASP A 62 16.60 2.44 -4.69
N ASN A 63 17.19 1.67 -5.62
CA ASN A 63 17.63 2.23 -6.91
C ASN A 63 16.47 2.70 -7.79
N ILE A 64 15.28 2.12 -7.65
CA ILE A 64 14.10 2.51 -8.42
C ILE A 64 13.47 3.75 -7.77
N GLU A 65 13.42 3.82 -6.44
CA GLU A 65 12.90 4.98 -5.70
C GLU A 65 13.77 6.23 -5.88
N ASP A 66 15.08 6.06 -6.05
CA ASP A 66 16.03 7.15 -6.33
C ASP A 66 15.85 7.80 -7.72
N LEU A 67 15.01 7.23 -8.60
CA LEU A 67 14.76 7.81 -9.92
C LEU A 67 13.71 8.93 -9.83
N ASP A 68 14.08 10.13 -10.25
CA ASP A 68 13.19 11.31 -10.25
C ASP A 68 11.85 11.09 -10.98
N ASP A 69 11.83 10.20 -11.99
CA ASP A 69 10.66 9.87 -12.80
C ASP A 69 9.74 8.80 -12.16
N VAL A 70 10.21 8.12 -11.11
CA VAL A 70 9.42 7.11 -10.39
C VAL A 70 8.57 7.81 -9.33
N GLN A 71 7.28 7.49 -9.33
CA GLN A 71 6.32 8.07 -8.38
C GLN A 71 5.97 7.11 -7.25
N ASN A 72 5.87 5.81 -7.55
CA ASN A 72 5.55 4.76 -6.59
C ASN A 72 6.18 3.44 -7.02
N VAL A 73 6.61 2.64 -6.06
CA VAL A 73 7.09 1.26 -6.26
C VAL A 73 6.12 0.31 -5.56
N TYR A 74 5.61 -0.68 -6.30
CA TYR A 74 4.72 -1.70 -5.75
C TYR A 74 5.35 -3.08 -5.97
N HIS A 75 5.43 -3.87 -4.90
CA HIS A 75 5.89 -5.25 -4.95
C HIS A 75 4.99 -6.16 -4.13
N ASN A 76 5.08 -7.45 -4.40
CA ASN A 76 4.38 -8.48 -3.62
C ASN A 76 5.31 -9.22 -2.64
N TRP A 77 6.53 -8.71 -2.44
CA TRP A 77 7.44 -9.27 -1.46
C TRP A 77 6.92 -8.98 -0.05
N GLU A 78 6.77 -10.03 0.75
CA GLU A 78 6.44 -9.98 2.17
C GLU A 78 7.72 -9.80 2.98
N GLU A 79 7.90 -8.60 3.51
CA GLU A 79 8.95 -8.30 4.48
C GLU A 79 8.51 -8.87 5.83
N ASN A 80 9.27 -9.84 6.34
CA ASN A 80 9.10 -10.25 7.73
C ASN A 80 9.81 -9.20 8.59
N GLU A 81 9.06 -8.43 9.39
CA GLU A 81 9.61 -7.53 10.41
C GLU A 81 10.52 -8.25 11.42
#